data_AF-A0A1W9RI55-F1
#
_entry.id   AF-A0A1W9RI55-F1
#
_cell.length_a   1.000
_cell.length_b   1.000
_cell.length_c   1.000
_cell.angle_alpha   90.00
_cell.angle_beta   90.00
_cell.angle_gamma   90.00
#
_symmetry.space_group_name_H-M   'P 1'
#
loop_
_entity.id
_entity.type
_entity.pdbx_description
1 polymer ?
#
loop_
_entity_poly.entity_id
_entity_poly.type
_entity_poly.pdbx_seq_one_letter_code
_entity_poly.pdbx_strand_id
1 'polypeptide(L)'
;MQVKCNICGGINDIYPGERILRCEYCGNSLSIERGKGPEHLVLLHERDDKMAIEAATSFIMEKTKRTVTCTGTSLHLVPFVVKGNSPSGTSEAATSKKPFSGLRVVQPAGRFVFFEDFITQATEGKTFQKSDTEAYETIRFEGNASGALRIVHIPIYIVSYRCGNREGEALVTAESWQVTDSDLPPAMEKEFDTSKLILPVSLFLIFTAAGFTAKSFFAGALLVIGGSGLSYLILALRQRLNASRP
;
A
#
# COMPACT_ATOMS: atom_id res chain seq x y z
N MET A 1 -29.69 -4.47 -2.43
CA MET A 1 -30.88 -3.65 -2.11
C MET A 1 -32.03 -4.17 -2.93
N GLN A 2 -33.25 -4.11 -2.40
CA GLN A 2 -34.45 -4.53 -3.11
C GLN A 2 -35.31 -3.34 -3.51
N VAL A 3 -35.86 -3.39 -4.73
CA VAL A 3 -36.85 -2.43 -5.21
C VAL A 3 -38.13 -3.13 -5.63
N LYS A 4 -39.26 -2.54 -5.25
CA LYS A 4 -40.57 -3.02 -5.67
C LYS A 4 -40.93 -2.45 -7.03
N CYS A 5 -41.28 -3.32 -7.97
CA CYS A 5 -41.81 -2.94 -9.28
C CYS A 5 -43.12 -2.16 -9.10
N ASN A 6 -43.20 -0.96 -9.68
CA ASN A 6 -44.39 -0.12 -9.61
C ASN A 6 -45.57 -0.64 -10.45
N ILE A 7 -45.34 -1.58 -11.37
CA ILE A 7 -46.40 -2.20 -12.20
C ILE A 7 -46.95 -3.46 -11.55
N CYS A 8 -46.12 -4.48 -11.34
CA CYS A 8 -46.58 -5.80 -10.87
C CYS A 8 -46.38 -6.03 -9.36
N GLY A 9 -45.70 -5.12 -8.65
CA GLY A 9 -45.40 -5.27 -7.23
C GLY A 9 -44.29 -6.28 -6.88
N GLY A 10 -43.64 -6.91 -7.87
CA GLY A 10 -42.54 -7.85 -7.67
C GLY A 10 -41.30 -7.19 -7.07
N ILE A 11 -40.56 -7.91 -6.23
CA ILE A 11 -39.38 -7.42 -5.51
C ILE A 11 -38.13 -7.86 -6.29
N ASN A 12 -37.34 -6.91 -6.79
CA ASN A 12 -36.16 -7.20 -7.59
C ASN A 12 -34.90 -6.76 -6.83
N ASP A 13 -33.83 -7.53 -6.96
CA ASP A 13 -32.52 -7.16 -6.44
C ASP A 13 -31.85 -6.13 -7.38
N ILE A 14 -31.20 -5.13 -6.78
CA ILE A 14 -30.42 -4.09 -7.48
C ILE A 14 -28.94 -4.32 -7.20
N TYR A 15 -28.12 -4.20 -8.26
CA TYR A 15 -26.66 -4.17 -8.13
C TYR A 15 -26.10 -2.74 -8.08
N PRO A 16 -24.97 -2.52 -7.39
CA PRO A 16 -24.33 -1.19 -7.34
C PRO A 16 -24.05 -0.60 -8.73
N GLY A 17 -24.49 0.63 -8.94
CA GLY A 17 -24.30 1.36 -10.20
C GLY A 17 -25.33 1.06 -11.29
N GLU A 18 -26.24 0.12 -11.08
CA GLU A 18 -27.38 -0.13 -11.96
C GLU A 18 -28.35 1.05 -11.92
N ARG A 19 -28.75 1.53 -13.11
CA ARG A 19 -29.71 2.66 -13.25
C ARG A 19 -31.04 2.22 -13.83
N ILE A 20 -31.04 1.13 -14.58
CA ILE A 20 -32.20 0.56 -15.23
C ILE A 20 -32.12 -0.93 -14.96
N LEU A 21 -33.15 -1.49 -14.31
CA LEU A 21 -33.30 -2.93 -14.16
C LEU A 21 -34.48 -3.44 -14.98
N ARG A 22 -34.47 -4.72 -15.33
CA ARG A 22 -35.63 -5.39 -15.91
C ARG A 22 -36.30 -6.23 -14.82
N CYS A 23 -37.58 -6.01 -14.59
CA CYS A 23 -38.34 -6.75 -13.59
C CYS A 23 -38.39 -8.24 -13.95
N GLU A 24 -37.93 -9.11 -13.06
CA GLU A 24 -37.88 -10.57 -13.30
C GLU A 24 -39.27 -11.20 -13.39
N TYR A 25 -40.30 -10.52 -12.86
CA TYR A 25 -41.67 -11.05 -12.80
C TYR A 25 -42.50 -10.69 -14.03
N CYS A 26 -42.55 -9.40 -14.41
CA CYS A 26 -43.39 -8.93 -15.52
C CYS A 26 -42.59 -8.49 -16.75
N GLY A 27 -41.26 -8.49 -16.68
CA GLY A 27 -40.37 -8.11 -17.78
C GLY A 27 -40.26 -6.61 -18.06
N ASN A 28 -40.95 -5.74 -17.30
CA ASN A 28 -40.92 -4.29 -17.50
C ASN A 28 -39.59 -3.66 -17.06
N SER A 29 -39.15 -2.61 -17.76
CA SER A 29 -37.98 -1.83 -17.38
C SER A 29 -38.30 -0.80 -16.30
N LEU A 30 -37.51 -0.78 -15.24
CA LEU A 30 -37.64 0.13 -14.11
C LEU A 30 -36.42 1.05 -14.07
N SER A 31 -36.65 2.36 -14.07
CA SER A 31 -35.61 3.34 -13.78
C SER A 31 -35.47 3.47 -12.26
N ILE A 32 -34.26 3.33 -11.74
CA ILE A 32 -33.97 3.47 -10.31
C ILE A 32 -33.68 4.93 -10.03
N GLU A 33 -34.57 5.61 -9.34
CA GLU A 33 -34.29 6.95 -8.82
C GLU A 33 -33.32 6.86 -7.65
N ARG A 34 -32.19 7.57 -7.75
CA ARG A 34 -31.24 7.67 -6.64
C ARG A 34 -31.85 8.47 -5.50
N GLY A 35 -31.67 8.00 -4.27
CA GLY A 35 -31.95 8.79 -3.08
C GLY A 35 -31.15 10.10 -3.08
N LYS A 36 -31.51 11.03 -2.19
CA LYS A 36 -30.89 12.38 -2.07
C LYS A 36 -29.43 12.37 -1.55
N GLY A 37 -28.70 11.26 -1.63
CA GLY A 37 -27.36 11.10 -1.07
C GLY A 37 -26.46 10.16 -1.89
N PRO A 38 -25.17 10.08 -1.54
CA PRO A 38 -24.23 9.15 -2.17
C PRO A 38 -24.62 7.69 -1.90
N GLU A 39 -24.29 6.79 -2.83
CA GLU A 39 -24.42 5.35 -2.60
C GLU A 39 -23.34 4.90 -1.59
N HIS A 40 -23.73 4.19 -0.53
CA HIS A 40 -22.78 3.59 0.41
C HIS A 40 -22.52 2.14 0.00
N LEU A 41 -21.28 1.87 -0.39
CA LEU A 41 -20.84 0.57 -0.87
C LEU A 41 -19.78 -0.02 0.05
N VAL A 42 -19.68 -1.33 0.09
CA VAL A 42 -18.62 -2.11 0.74
C VAL A 42 -17.97 -2.98 -0.33
N LEU A 43 -16.64 -2.95 -0.39
CA LEU A 43 -15.90 -3.95 -1.14
C LEU A 43 -15.90 -5.25 -0.33
N LEU A 44 -16.48 -6.30 -0.90
CA LEU A 44 -16.47 -7.60 -0.25
C LEU A 44 -15.07 -8.19 -0.26
N HIS A 45 -14.66 -8.68 0.91
CA HIS A 45 -13.36 -9.29 1.14
C HIS A 45 -13.49 -10.44 2.14
N GLU A 46 -12.82 -11.55 1.86
CA GLU A 46 -12.67 -12.66 2.81
C GLU A 46 -11.40 -12.44 3.62
N ARG A 47 -11.51 -12.47 4.95
CA ARG A 47 -10.38 -12.13 5.82
C ARG A 47 -9.24 -13.14 5.64
N ASP A 48 -8.10 -12.67 5.16
CA ASP A 48 -6.85 -13.42 5.07
C ASP A 48 -5.68 -12.62 5.68
N ASP A 49 -5.50 -12.78 7.00
CA ASP A 49 -4.42 -12.12 7.75
C ASP A 49 -3.04 -12.58 7.28
N LYS A 50 -2.91 -13.83 6.79
CA LYS A 50 -1.64 -14.39 6.36
C LYS A 50 -1.15 -13.68 5.10
N MET A 51 -2.02 -13.51 4.11
CA MET A 51 -1.70 -12.78 2.88
C MET A 51 -1.33 -11.31 3.17
N ALA A 52 -2.05 -10.65 4.09
CA ALA A 52 -1.71 -9.29 4.51
C ALA A 52 -0.31 -9.21 5.15
N ILE A 53 0.01 -10.15 6.06
CA ILE A 53 1.31 -10.26 6.71
C ILE A 53 2.43 -10.51 5.69
N GLU A 54 2.22 -11.42 4.74
CA GLU A 54 3.20 -11.74 3.69
C GLU A 54 3.46 -10.54 2.78
N ALA A 55 2.41 -9.83 2.36
CA ALA A 55 2.52 -8.63 1.56
C ALA A 55 3.29 -7.51 2.27
N ALA A 56 2.94 -7.22 3.53
CA ALA A 56 3.64 -6.24 4.35
C ALA A 56 5.12 -6.64 4.54
N THR A 57 5.38 -7.89 4.91
CA THR A 57 6.74 -8.41 5.12
C THR A 57 7.59 -8.28 3.86
N SER A 58 7.07 -8.72 2.71
CA SER A 58 7.76 -8.63 1.42
C SER A 58 8.13 -7.19 1.07
N PHE A 59 7.17 -6.27 1.19
CA PHE A 59 7.38 -4.85 0.94
C PHE A 59 8.45 -4.24 1.87
N ILE A 60 8.36 -4.48 3.18
CA ILE A 60 9.29 -3.91 4.16
C ILE A 60 10.69 -4.50 3.95
N MET A 61 10.81 -5.81 3.69
CA MET A 61 12.08 -6.46 3.39
C MET A 61 12.70 -5.89 2.11
N GLU A 62 11.90 -5.65 1.06
CA GLU A 62 12.37 -5.05 -0.19
C GLU A 62 12.94 -3.65 0.04
N LYS A 63 12.26 -2.81 0.83
CA LYS A 63 12.67 -1.42 1.10
C LYS A 63 13.83 -1.30 2.09
N THR A 64 13.84 -2.11 3.14
CA THR A 64 14.81 -1.98 4.25
C THR A 64 16.00 -2.92 4.14
N LYS A 65 15.88 -4.01 3.36
CA LYS A 65 16.85 -5.13 3.30
C LYS A 65 17.13 -5.77 4.67
N ARG A 66 16.18 -5.71 5.59
CA ARG A 66 16.27 -6.29 6.95
C ARG A 66 15.21 -7.37 7.14
N THR A 67 15.44 -8.24 8.12
CA THR A 67 14.42 -9.19 8.56
C THR A 67 13.32 -8.46 9.32
N VAL A 68 12.09 -8.93 9.14
CA VAL A 68 10.88 -8.33 9.71
C VAL A 68 10.12 -9.42 10.43
N THR A 69 9.62 -9.12 11.62
CA THR A 69 8.72 -10.00 12.38
C THR A 69 7.40 -9.27 12.61
N CYS A 70 6.30 -9.81 12.10
CA CYS A 70 4.98 -9.24 12.34
C CYS A 70 4.51 -9.58 13.76
N THR A 71 4.00 -8.59 14.47
CA THR A 71 3.56 -8.68 15.88
C THR A 71 2.05 -8.72 16.03
N GLY A 72 1.30 -8.22 15.04
CA GLY A 72 -0.15 -8.19 15.07
C GLY A 72 -0.76 -7.82 13.72
N THR A 73 -2.05 -8.08 13.57
CA THR A 73 -2.82 -7.71 12.38
C THR A 73 -4.26 -7.37 12.79
N SER A 74 -4.79 -6.27 12.27
CA SER A 74 -6.18 -5.86 12.45
C SER A 74 -6.77 -5.39 11.12
N LEU A 75 -8.09 -5.51 10.95
CA LEU A 75 -8.78 -5.23 9.71
C LEU A 75 -9.85 -4.16 9.92
N HIS A 76 -9.84 -3.12 9.07
CA HIS A 76 -10.68 -1.94 9.21
C HIS A 76 -11.45 -1.67 7.93
N LEU A 77 -12.72 -1.31 8.04
CA LEU A 77 -13.50 -0.82 6.90
C LEU A 77 -13.39 0.70 6.86
N VAL A 78 -12.59 1.21 5.93
CA VAL A 78 -12.27 2.63 5.82
C VAL A 78 -13.12 3.25 4.70
N PRO A 79 -13.89 4.32 4.97
CA PRO A 79 -14.72 4.96 3.96
C PRO A 79 -13.87 5.83 3.04
N PHE A 80 -14.11 5.74 1.73
CA PHE A 80 -13.47 6.56 0.69
C PHE A 80 -14.51 7.30 -0.13
N VAL A 81 -14.28 8.57 -0.44
CA VAL A 81 -15.20 9.37 -1.28
C VAL A 81 -14.85 9.22 -2.75
N VAL A 82 -15.84 8.80 -3.55
CA VAL A 82 -15.75 8.75 -5.01
C VAL A 82 -16.53 9.92 -5.60
N LYS A 83 -15.84 10.83 -6.28
CA LYS A 83 -16.44 11.96 -7.01
C LYS A 83 -16.61 11.61 -8.48
N GLY A 84 -17.75 11.98 -9.06
CA GLY A 84 -18.19 11.50 -10.39
C GLY A 84 -17.29 11.86 -11.59
N ASN A 85 -16.35 12.79 -11.42
CA ASN A 85 -15.43 13.23 -12.48
C ASN A 85 -13.95 12.93 -12.15
N SER A 86 -13.63 11.99 -11.24
CA SER A 86 -12.23 11.67 -10.95
C SER A 86 -11.64 10.81 -12.09
N PRO A 87 -10.77 11.35 -12.97
CA PRO A 87 -10.26 10.62 -14.12
C PRO A 87 -9.24 9.52 -13.72
N SER A 88 -8.69 9.61 -12.51
CA SER A 88 -7.63 8.73 -12.01
C SER A 88 -8.14 7.51 -11.25
N GLY A 89 -9.45 7.40 -10.99
CA GLY A 89 -10.00 6.34 -10.13
C GLY A 89 -9.47 6.35 -8.69
N THR A 90 -8.73 7.40 -8.30
CA THR A 90 -8.20 7.54 -6.95
C THR A 90 -9.26 8.12 -6.04
N SER A 91 -9.42 7.50 -4.88
CA SER A 91 -10.34 7.93 -3.83
C SER A 91 -9.54 8.32 -2.58
N GLU A 92 -10.04 9.30 -1.85
CA GLU A 92 -9.43 9.78 -0.61
C GLU A 92 -10.25 9.31 0.58
N ALA A 93 -9.55 8.91 1.64
CA ALA A 93 -10.17 8.46 2.88
C ALA A 93 -11.03 9.59 3.48
N ALA A 94 -12.26 9.25 3.82
CA ALA A 94 -13.28 10.16 4.31
C ALA A 94 -13.31 10.23 5.85
N THR A 95 -12.14 10.13 6.47
CA THR A 95 -11.97 10.08 7.92
C THR A 95 -10.75 10.89 8.34
N SER A 96 -10.85 11.54 9.50
CA SER A 96 -9.72 12.22 10.14
C SER A 96 -8.93 11.30 11.08
N LYS A 97 -9.42 10.07 11.31
CA LYS A 97 -8.81 9.12 12.24
C LYS A 97 -7.45 8.65 11.69
N LYS A 98 -6.38 8.84 12.48
CA LYS A 98 -5.09 8.20 12.21
C LYS A 98 -5.22 6.67 12.41
N PRO A 99 -4.53 5.83 11.60
CA PRO A 99 -3.56 6.18 10.57
C PRO A 99 -4.17 6.49 9.18
N PHE A 100 -5.50 6.48 9.03
CA PHE A 100 -6.16 6.58 7.72
C PHE A 100 -6.28 8.00 7.16
N SER A 101 -5.97 9.02 7.96
CA SER A 101 -6.06 10.43 7.56
C SER A 101 -5.20 10.72 6.33
N GLY A 102 -5.82 11.18 5.24
CA GLY A 102 -5.12 11.52 4.00
C GLY A 102 -4.71 10.31 3.15
N LEU A 103 -5.13 9.11 3.54
CA LEU A 103 -4.87 7.89 2.78
C LEU A 103 -5.55 7.98 1.42
N ARG A 104 -4.80 7.65 0.37
CA ARG A 104 -5.30 7.60 -1.00
C ARG A 104 -5.14 6.20 -1.54
N VAL A 105 -6.21 5.69 -2.13
CA VAL A 105 -6.21 4.37 -2.76
C VAL A 105 -6.74 4.48 -4.17
N VAL A 106 -6.13 3.72 -5.08
CA VAL A 106 -6.76 3.44 -6.37
C VAL A 106 -7.97 2.57 -6.08
N GLN A 107 -9.12 2.92 -6.65
CA GLN A 107 -10.35 2.16 -6.41
C GLN A 107 -10.11 0.71 -6.84
N PRO A 108 -10.18 -0.25 -5.90
CA PRO A 108 -9.90 -1.65 -6.20
C PRO A 108 -10.96 -2.20 -7.15
N ALA A 109 -10.57 -3.19 -7.94
CA ALA A 109 -11.54 -4.01 -8.65
C ALA A 109 -12.26 -4.91 -7.61
N GLY A 110 -13.44 -5.42 -7.96
CA GLY A 110 -14.07 -6.43 -7.12
C GLY A 110 -15.57 -6.26 -6.98
N ARG A 111 -16.14 -7.11 -6.12
CA ARG A 111 -17.58 -7.18 -5.90
C ARG A 111 -17.98 -6.21 -4.80
N PHE A 112 -18.72 -5.19 -5.19
CA PHE A 112 -19.32 -4.25 -4.26
C PHE A 112 -20.73 -4.70 -3.87
N VAL A 113 -21.10 -4.45 -2.63
CA VAL A 113 -22.48 -4.55 -2.12
C VAL A 113 -22.88 -3.27 -1.43
N PHE A 114 -24.18 -3.05 -1.22
CA PHE A 114 -24.63 -1.93 -0.41
C PHE A 114 -24.23 -2.14 1.05
N PHE A 115 -23.82 -1.05 1.69
CA PHE A 115 -23.36 -1.08 3.08
C PHE A 115 -24.46 -1.56 4.03
N GLU A 116 -25.70 -1.15 3.80
CA GLU A 116 -26.85 -1.56 4.59
C GLU A 116 -27.07 -3.07 4.52
N ASP A 117 -27.03 -3.64 3.31
CA ASP A 117 -27.15 -5.09 3.10
C ASP A 117 -26.02 -5.84 3.81
N PHE A 118 -24.79 -5.31 3.74
CA PHE A 118 -23.62 -5.88 4.43
C PHE A 118 -23.83 -5.91 5.95
N ILE A 119 -24.27 -4.80 6.56
CA ILE A 119 -24.53 -4.73 8.01
C ILE A 119 -25.70 -5.64 8.42
N THR A 120 -26.77 -5.71 7.63
CA THR A 120 -27.89 -6.61 7.90
C THR A 120 -27.44 -8.08 7.85
N GLN A 121 -26.73 -8.50 6.80
CA GLN A 121 -26.21 -9.86 6.68
C GLN A 121 -25.22 -10.21 7.79
N ALA A 122 -24.37 -9.25 8.18
CA ALA A 122 -23.44 -9.37 9.29
C ALA A 122 -24.15 -9.62 10.62
N THR A 123 -25.24 -8.89 10.89
CA THR A 123 -26.03 -8.99 12.13
C THR A 123 -26.84 -10.29 12.16
N GLU A 124 -27.36 -10.72 11.02
CA GLU A 124 -28.14 -11.97 10.90
C GLU A 124 -27.27 -13.24 10.88
N GLY A 125 -25.94 -13.11 10.77
CA GLY A 125 -25.00 -14.24 10.75
C GLY A 125 -25.14 -15.15 9.53
N LYS A 126 -25.75 -14.65 8.44
CA LYS A 126 -26.16 -15.48 7.29
C LYS A 126 -25.11 -15.62 6.19
N THR A 127 -24.02 -14.85 6.20
CA THR A 127 -23.13 -14.79 5.02
C THR A 127 -21.66 -14.56 5.35
N PHE A 128 -21.36 -14.04 6.54
CA PHE A 128 -20.01 -13.90 7.05
C PHE A 128 -19.96 -14.76 8.30
N GLN A 129 -18.97 -15.66 8.40
CA GLN A 129 -18.80 -16.40 9.66
C GLN A 129 -18.72 -15.36 10.77
N LYS A 130 -19.41 -15.62 11.89
CA LYS A 130 -19.55 -14.67 13.00
C LYS A 130 -18.20 -14.16 13.55
N SER A 131 -17.11 -14.88 13.24
CA SER A 131 -15.71 -14.50 13.49
C SER A 131 -15.20 -13.31 12.65
N ASP A 132 -15.84 -13.03 11.51
CA ASP A 132 -15.37 -12.05 10.53
C ASP A 132 -16.04 -10.69 10.77
N THR A 133 -17.29 -10.66 11.21
CA THR A 133 -18.02 -9.39 11.42
C THR A 133 -17.76 -8.74 12.78
N GLU A 134 -17.32 -9.49 13.79
CA GLU A 134 -16.73 -8.93 15.01
C GLU A 134 -15.30 -8.40 14.79
N ALA A 135 -14.70 -8.67 13.62
CA ALA A 135 -13.31 -8.30 13.31
C ALA A 135 -13.14 -6.98 12.55
N TYR A 136 -14.21 -6.45 11.95
CA TYR A 136 -14.14 -5.17 11.23
C TYR A 136 -14.43 -4.01 12.17
N GLU A 137 -13.41 -3.20 12.47
CA GLU A 137 -13.69 -1.88 13.00
C GLU A 137 -14.16 -0.98 11.84
N THR A 138 -15.45 -0.61 11.85
CA THR A 138 -15.99 0.31 10.84
C THR A 138 -15.65 1.74 11.23
N ILE A 139 -14.86 2.41 10.39
CA ILE A 139 -14.53 3.80 10.62
C ILE A 139 -15.70 4.68 10.17
N ARG A 140 -16.16 5.56 11.06
CA ARG A 140 -17.25 6.48 10.75
C ARG A 140 -16.82 7.46 9.66
N PHE A 141 -17.73 7.71 8.73
CA PHE A 141 -17.60 8.77 7.76
C PHE A 141 -17.74 10.13 8.45
N GLU A 142 -16.73 10.98 8.35
CA GLU A 142 -16.68 12.32 8.96
C GLU A 142 -16.59 13.45 7.91
N GLY A 143 -16.54 13.09 6.63
CA GLY A 143 -16.32 14.03 5.53
C GLY A 143 -17.58 14.82 5.12
N ASN A 144 -17.37 15.92 4.39
CA ASN A 144 -18.45 16.58 3.66
C ASN A 144 -18.77 15.75 2.40
N ALA A 145 -19.95 15.13 2.35
CA ALA A 145 -20.42 14.34 1.21
C ALA A 145 -20.86 15.21 0.00
N SER A 146 -20.70 16.53 0.05
CA SER A 146 -21.08 17.41 -1.05
C SER A 146 -20.33 17.05 -2.34
N GLY A 147 -21.08 16.69 -3.37
CA GLY A 147 -20.55 16.24 -4.67
C GLY A 147 -20.01 14.80 -4.68
N ALA A 148 -20.14 14.05 -3.58
CA ALA A 148 -19.85 12.62 -3.57
C ALA A 148 -20.90 11.87 -4.38
N LEU A 149 -20.45 11.03 -5.32
CA LEU A 149 -21.33 10.13 -6.05
C LEU A 149 -21.52 8.83 -5.26
N ARG A 150 -20.45 8.37 -4.61
CA ARG A 150 -20.43 7.16 -3.78
C ARG A 150 -19.48 7.33 -2.60
N ILE A 151 -19.77 6.62 -1.52
CA ILE A 151 -18.87 6.35 -0.41
C ILE A 151 -18.58 4.85 -0.46
N VAL A 152 -17.32 4.49 -0.65
CA VAL A 152 -16.88 3.10 -0.78
C VAL A 152 -16.06 2.72 0.45
N HIS A 153 -16.51 1.74 1.21
CA HIS A 153 -15.79 1.19 2.35
C HIS A 153 -14.84 0.12 1.83
N ILE A 154 -13.54 0.38 1.94
CA ILE A 154 -12.48 -0.51 1.48
C ILE A 154 -11.86 -1.17 2.72
N PRO A 155 -11.75 -2.51 2.74
CA PRO A 155 -11.06 -3.22 3.80
C PRO A 155 -9.55 -2.95 3.74
N ILE A 156 -8.99 -2.51 4.86
CA ILE A 156 -7.58 -2.18 5.03
C ILE A 156 -7.05 -2.89 6.27
N TYR A 157 -5.98 -3.64 6.08
CA TYR A 157 -5.23 -4.26 7.17
C TYR A 157 -4.24 -3.26 7.75
N ILE A 158 -4.17 -3.20 9.07
CA ILE A 158 -3.03 -2.64 9.80
C ILE A 158 -2.17 -3.83 10.26
N VAL A 159 -0.97 -3.94 9.70
CA VAL A 159 0.01 -4.95 10.08
C VAL A 159 1.06 -4.29 10.96
N SER A 160 1.06 -4.62 12.24
CA SER A 160 2.10 -4.19 13.18
C SER A 160 3.32 -5.09 13.03
N TYR A 161 4.50 -4.50 12.96
CA TYR A 161 5.74 -5.24 12.74
C TYR A 161 6.91 -4.70 13.56
N ARG A 162 7.95 -5.53 13.68
CA ARG A 162 9.26 -5.17 14.22
C ARG A 162 10.34 -5.41 13.17
N CYS A 163 11.17 -4.39 12.92
CA CYS A 163 12.27 -4.41 11.97
C CYS A 163 13.57 -3.94 12.65
N GLY A 164 14.36 -4.89 13.15
CA GLY A 164 15.47 -4.60 14.07
C GLY A 164 14.93 -4.17 15.44
N ASN A 165 15.39 -3.02 15.95
CA ASN A 165 14.98 -2.48 17.25
C ASN A 165 13.81 -1.48 17.17
N ARG A 166 13.13 -1.40 16.02
CA ARG A 166 12.00 -0.49 15.82
C ARG A 166 10.74 -1.25 15.53
N GLU A 167 9.65 -0.73 16.06
CA GLU A 167 8.29 -1.15 15.74
C GLU A 167 7.69 -0.16 14.75
N GLY A 168 6.79 -0.63 13.91
CA GLY A 168 6.09 0.17 12.91
C GLY A 168 4.81 -0.51 12.47
N GLU A 169 4.05 0.20 11.64
CA GLU A 169 2.80 -0.28 11.06
C GLU A 169 2.82 -0.13 9.56
N ALA A 170 2.20 -1.08 8.86
CA ALA A 170 1.96 -1.03 7.42
C ALA A 170 0.46 -1.15 7.15
N LEU A 171 -0.04 -0.28 6.28
CA LEU A 171 -1.41 -0.32 5.79
C LEU A 171 -1.44 -1.12 4.49
N VAL A 172 -2.21 -2.21 4.47
CA VAL A 172 -2.34 -3.10 3.31
C VAL A 172 -3.78 -3.10 2.83
N THR A 173 -3.98 -2.77 1.55
CA THR A 173 -5.32 -2.88 0.94
C THR A 173 -5.67 -4.34 0.73
N ALA A 174 -6.84 -4.75 1.21
CA ALA A 174 -7.20 -6.16 1.30
C ALA A 174 -7.38 -6.85 -0.06
N GLU A 175 -7.92 -6.16 -1.08
CA GLU A 175 -8.17 -6.78 -2.39
C GLU A 175 -6.90 -6.90 -3.25
N SER A 176 -6.06 -5.86 -3.24
CA SER A 176 -4.87 -5.79 -4.11
C SER A 176 -3.58 -6.24 -3.41
N TRP A 177 -3.62 -6.44 -2.09
CA TRP A 177 -2.47 -6.71 -1.23
C TRP A 177 -1.36 -5.66 -1.34
N GLN A 178 -1.70 -4.45 -1.79
CA GLN A 178 -0.74 -3.35 -1.92
C GLN A 178 -0.57 -2.62 -0.60
N VAL A 179 0.70 -2.39 -0.23
CA VAL A 179 1.05 -1.53 0.90
C VAL A 179 0.88 -0.08 0.47
N THR A 180 -0.09 0.61 1.06
CA THR A 180 -0.46 1.99 0.71
C THR A 180 0.25 3.03 1.56
N ASP A 181 0.59 2.66 2.80
CA ASP A 181 1.40 3.47 3.70
C ASP A 181 2.19 2.56 4.65
N SER A 182 3.35 3.02 5.11
CA SER A 182 4.08 2.33 6.17
C SER A 182 5.06 3.23 6.91
N ASP A 183 5.17 3.00 8.22
CA ASP A 183 6.17 3.64 9.07
C ASP A 183 7.52 2.92 8.93
N LEU A 184 8.15 3.10 7.77
CA LEU A 184 9.45 2.50 7.51
C LEU A 184 10.50 3.09 8.45
N PRO A 185 11.41 2.27 9.01
CA PRO A 185 12.58 2.83 9.67
C PRO A 185 13.30 3.76 8.68
N PRO A 186 13.89 4.87 9.14
CA PRO A 186 14.66 5.75 8.29
C PRO A 186 15.61 4.85 7.51
N ALA A 187 15.59 4.99 6.18
CA ALA A 187 16.57 4.32 5.35
C ALA A 187 17.89 4.52 6.06
N MET A 188 18.60 3.42 6.35
CA MET A 188 19.99 3.57 6.76
C MET A 188 20.57 4.41 5.64
N GLU A 189 20.77 5.71 5.88
CA GLU A 189 21.72 6.48 5.10
C GLU A 189 22.89 5.53 5.08
N LYS A 190 23.23 5.03 3.88
CA LYS A 190 24.31 4.06 3.74
C LYS A 190 25.42 4.65 4.57
N GLU A 191 25.65 4.09 5.75
CA GLU A 191 26.66 4.63 6.64
C GLU A 191 27.87 4.49 5.75
N PHE A 192 28.35 5.64 5.26
CA PHE A 192 29.50 5.67 4.40
C PHE A 192 30.54 5.14 5.33
N ASP A 193 30.81 3.85 5.17
CA ASP A 193 31.67 3.11 6.05
C ASP A 193 33.02 3.80 5.90
N THR A 194 33.29 4.74 6.80
CA THR A 194 34.38 5.70 6.67
C THR A 194 35.68 4.94 6.66
N SER A 195 35.70 3.74 7.24
CA SER A 195 36.79 2.76 7.14
C SER A 195 37.15 2.41 5.68
N LYS A 196 36.17 2.36 4.76
CA LYS A 196 36.38 2.14 3.33
C LYS A 196 36.88 3.39 2.59
N LEU A 197 36.75 4.58 3.18
CA LEU A 197 37.33 5.82 2.65
C LEU A 197 38.79 6.03 3.13
N ILE A 198 39.19 5.45 4.25
CA ILE A 198 40.56 5.61 4.79
C ILE A 198 41.61 5.16 3.76
N LEU A 199 41.43 3.99 3.13
CA LEU A 199 42.40 3.47 2.17
C LEU A 199 42.55 4.36 0.92
N PRO A 200 41.49 4.74 0.18
CA PRO A 200 41.64 5.62 -0.98
C PRO A 200 42.10 7.03 -0.60
N VAL A 201 41.67 7.60 0.53
CA VAL A 201 42.15 8.91 0.99
C VAL A 201 43.63 8.86 1.36
N SER A 202 44.08 7.84 2.08
CA SER A 202 45.50 7.68 2.42
C SER A 202 46.38 7.45 1.19
N LEU A 203 45.94 6.60 0.25
CA LEU A 203 46.63 6.42 -1.03
C LEU A 203 46.71 7.73 -1.81
N PHE A 204 45.62 8.47 -1.91
CA PHE A 204 45.59 9.77 -2.57
C PHE A 204 46.59 10.74 -1.94
N LEU A 205 46.66 10.82 -0.61
CA LEU A 205 47.62 11.67 0.09
C LEU A 205 49.08 11.24 -0.14
N ILE A 206 49.36 9.93 -0.09
CA ILE A 206 50.70 9.37 -0.36
C ILE A 206 51.14 9.71 -1.79
N PHE A 207 50.27 9.49 -2.77
CA PHE A 207 50.57 9.78 -4.17
C PHE A 207 50.74 11.28 -4.43
N THR A 208 49.93 12.11 -3.79
CA THR A 208 50.05 13.58 -3.88
C THR A 208 51.39 14.05 -3.31
N ALA A 209 51.79 13.55 -2.13
CA ALA A 209 53.07 13.88 -1.51
C ALA A 209 54.26 13.40 -2.36
N ALA A 210 54.20 12.19 -2.93
CA ALA A 210 55.22 11.67 -3.84
C ALA A 210 55.31 12.47 -5.16
N GLY A 211 54.18 12.99 -5.65
CA GLY A 211 54.13 13.88 -6.81
C GLY A 211 54.87 15.21 -6.59
N PHE A 212 54.84 15.75 -5.37
CA PHE A 212 55.56 16.98 -5.03
C PHE A 212 57.09 16.80 -4.96
N THR A 213 57.59 15.60 -4.67
CA THR A 213 59.05 15.33 -4.60
C THR A 213 59.65 14.94 -5.95
N ALA A 214 58.84 14.41 -6.87
CA ALA A 214 59.26 14.15 -8.25
C ALA A 214 59.32 15.47 -9.04
N LYS A 215 60.50 15.89 -9.48
CA LYS A 215 60.73 17.12 -10.29
C LYS A 215 59.95 17.20 -11.62
N SER A 216 59.22 16.14 -11.99
CA SER A 216 58.45 16.02 -13.22
C SER A 216 56.98 15.77 -12.86
N PHE A 217 56.15 16.80 -13.04
CA PHE A 217 54.71 16.75 -12.81
C PHE A 217 54.02 15.62 -13.60
N PHE A 218 54.51 15.34 -14.82
CA PHE A 218 53.98 14.29 -15.68
C PHE A 218 54.23 12.87 -15.14
N ALA A 219 55.40 12.62 -14.54
CA ALA A 219 55.70 11.32 -13.95
C ALA A 219 54.84 11.06 -12.70
N GLY A 220 54.60 12.10 -11.89
CA GLY A 220 53.70 12.03 -10.74
C GLY A 220 52.25 11.71 -11.14
N ALA A 221 51.73 12.40 -12.17
CA ALA A 221 50.37 12.17 -12.66
C ALA A 221 50.15 10.74 -13.19
N LEU A 222 51.13 10.19 -13.95
CA LEU A 222 51.06 8.81 -14.45
C LEU A 222 51.07 7.77 -13.32
N LEU A 223 51.84 8.00 -12.25
CA LEU A 223 51.84 7.15 -11.06
C LEU A 223 50.50 7.19 -10.32
N VAL A 224 49.89 8.37 -10.19
CA VAL A 224 48.58 8.52 -9.54
C VAL A 224 47.51 7.80 -10.36
N ILE A 225 47.45 8.01 -11.67
CA ILE A 225 46.47 7.38 -12.57
C ILE A 225 46.67 5.85 -12.60
N GLY A 226 47.91 5.38 -12.71
CA GLY A 226 48.22 3.95 -12.69
C GLY A 226 47.87 3.29 -11.35
N GLY A 227 48.22 3.93 -10.24
CA GLY A 227 47.94 3.43 -8.90
C GLY A 227 46.45 3.40 -8.56
N SER A 228 45.72 4.46 -8.90
CA SER A 228 44.27 4.51 -8.70
C SER A 228 43.51 3.56 -9.63
N GLY A 229 43.93 3.42 -10.89
CA GLY A 229 43.39 2.42 -11.83
C GLY A 229 43.61 0.99 -11.35
N LEU A 230 44.81 0.65 -10.88
CA LEU A 230 45.11 -0.69 -10.35
C LEU A 230 44.32 -0.99 -9.07
N SER A 231 44.18 0.00 -8.18
CA SER A 231 43.39 -0.12 -6.95
C SER A 231 41.91 -0.37 -7.26
N TYR A 232 41.36 0.34 -8.25
CA TYR A 232 39.99 0.14 -8.71
C TYR A 232 39.78 -1.26 -9.32
N LEU A 233 40.76 -1.73 -10.10
CA LEU A 233 40.74 -3.05 -10.70
C LEU A 233 40.76 -4.17 -9.63
N ILE A 234 41.59 -4.02 -8.60
CA ILE A 234 41.66 -4.96 -7.46
C ILE A 234 40.34 -4.98 -6.69
N LEU A 235 39.74 -3.81 -6.42
CA LEU A 235 38.44 -3.72 -5.75
C LEU A 235 37.33 -4.36 -6.59
N ALA A 236 37.29 -4.12 -7.89
CA ALA A 236 36.31 -4.72 -8.80
C ALA A 236 36.45 -6.24 -8.87
N LEU A 237 37.68 -6.76 -8.94
CA LEU A 237 37.96 -8.21 -8.90
C LEU A 237 37.51 -8.83 -7.57
N ARG A 238 37.78 -8.16 -6.45
CA ARG A 238 37.38 -8.65 -5.12
C ARG A 238 35.87 -8.68 -4.95
N GLN A 239 35.16 -7.67 -5.45
CA GLN A 239 33.70 -7.65 -5.46
C GLN A 239 33.12 -8.79 -6.32
N ARG A 240 33.70 -9.05 -7.50
CA ARG A 240 33.31 -10.19 -8.34
C ARG A 240 33.51 -11.52 -7.63
N LEU A 241 34.66 -11.73 -6.98
CA LEU A 241 34.97 -12.96 -6.25
C LEU A 241 34.00 -13.20 -5.08
N ASN A 242 33.63 -12.15 -4.36
CA ASN A 242 32.67 -12.25 -3.26
C ASN A 242 31.23 -12.49 -3.76
N ALA A 243 30.85 -11.93 -4.91
CA ALA A 243 29.52 -12.17 -5.50
C ALA A 243 29.36 -13.60 -6.04
N SER A 244 30.45 -14.30 -6.34
CA SER A 244 30.46 -15.69 -6.81
C SER A 244 30.51 -16.75 -5.71
N ARG A 245 30.54 -16.38 -4.42
CA ARG A 245 30.41 -17.34 -3.33
C ARG A 245 28.92 -17.50 -2.98
N PRO A 246 28.34 -18.70 -3.17
CA PRO A 246 26.94 -18.97 -2.83
C PRO A 246 26.69 -18.95 -1.32
#